data_AF-A0A7J2V957-F1
#
_entry.id   AF-A0A7J2V957-F1
#
_cell.length_a   1.000
_cell.length_b   1.000
_cell.length_c   1.000
_cell.angle_alpha   90.00
_cell.angle_beta   90.00
_cell.angle_gamma   90.00
#
_symmetry.space_group_name_H-M   'P 1'
#
loop_
_entity.id
_entity.type
_entity.pdbx_description
1 polymer ?
#
loop_
_entity_poly.entity_id
_entity_poly.type
_entity_poly.pdbx_seq_one_letter_code
_entity_poly.pdbx_strand_id
1 'polypeptide(L)' 'MKPDEVRKMPMDQRIAKLEELRLELVKLRLQAKMGLLKDTARIRNIRKDIARILTIINQEGKRTAK' A
#
# COMPACT_ATOMS: atom_id res chain seq x y z
N MET A 1 3.35 -4.73 -6.06
CA MET A 1 4.08 -3.52 -6.50
C MET A 1 5.60 -3.70 -6.39
N LYS A 2 6.40 -3.18 -7.34
CA LYS A 2 7.87 -3.20 -7.20
C LYS A 2 8.36 -1.99 -6.39
N PRO A 3 9.39 -2.13 -5.52
CA PRO A 3 9.90 -1.01 -4.72
C PRO A 3 10.40 0.17 -5.56
N ASP A 4 10.98 -0.11 -6.72
CA ASP A 4 11.54 0.92 -7.61
C ASP A 4 10.48 1.82 -8.24
N GLU A 5 9.29 1.27 -8.51
CA GLU A 5 8.16 2.05 -9.02
C GLU A 5 7.68 3.04 -7.97
N VAL A 6 7.58 2.60 -6.70
CA VAL A 6 7.20 3.46 -5.59
C VAL A 6 8.21 4.59 -5.42
N ARG A 7 9.52 4.31 -5.51
CA ARG A 7 10.57 5.34 -5.41
C ARG A 7 10.52 6.38 -6.51
N LYS A 8 10.12 6.00 -7.74
CA LYS A 8 10.01 6.92 -8.87
C LYS A 8 8.79 7.85 -8.78
N MET A 9 7.77 7.51 -7.99
CA MET A 9 6.59 8.35 -7.80
C MET A 9 6.92 9.55 -6.89
N PRO A 10 6.33 10.73 -7.15
CA PRO A 10 6.39 11.87 -6.23
C PRO A 10 5.57 11.59 -4.96
N MET A 11 5.91 12.31 -3.88
CA MET A 11 5.32 12.11 -2.55
C MET A 11 3.79 12.14 -2.56
N ASP A 12 3.19 13.11 -3.26
CA ASP A 12 1.73 13.26 -3.34
C ASP A 12 1.06 12.07 -4.03
N GLN A 13 1.67 11.55 -5.10
CA GLN A 13 1.17 10.35 -5.78
C GLN A 13 1.28 9.11 -4.90
N ARG A 14 2.33 9.01 -4.07
CA ARG A 14 2.45 7.90 -3.12
C ARG A 14 1.38 7.95 -2.04
N ILE A 15 1.04 9.15 -1.55
CA ILE A 15 -0.04 9.33 -0.57
C ILE A 15 -1.39 8.97 -1.20
N ALA A 16 -1.69 9.46 -2.41
CA ALA A 16 -2.90 9.10 -3.13
C ALA A 16 -3.02 7.57 -3.35
N LYS A 17 -1.93 6.92 -3.77
CA LYS A 17 -1.86 5.46 -3.93
C LYS A 17 -2.07 4.73 -2.60
N LEU A 18 -1.54 5.25 -1.50
CA LEU A 18 -1.70 4.68 -0.17
C LEU A 18 -3.17 4.68 0.26
N GLU A 19 -3.89 5.77 0.00
CA GLU A 19 -5.32 5.87 0.31
C GLU A 19 -6.15 4.91 -0.54
N GLU A 20 -5.86 4.82 -1.84
CA GLU A 20 -6.49 3.87 -2.75
C GLU A 20 -6.33 2.43 -2.25
N LEU A 21 -5.11 2.02 -1.90
CA LEU A 21 -4.82 0.68 -1.40
C LEU A 21 -5.48 0.40 -0.04
N ARG A 22 -5.62 1.42 0.82
CA ARG A 22 -6.36 1.28 2.09
C ARG A 22 -7.85 1.05 1.85
N LEU A 23 -8.44 1.78 0.91
CA LEU A 23 -9.84 1.60 0.54
C LEU A 23 -10.08 0.20 -0.05
N GLU A 24 -9.19 -0.26 -0.93
CA GLU A 24 -9.23 -1.61 -1.49
C GLU A 24 -9.12 -2.69 -0.39
N LEU A 25 -8.23 -2.48 0.59
CA LEU A 25 -8.08 -3.39 1.73
C LEU A 25 -9.37 -3.50 2.56
N VAL A 26 -10.07 -2.38 2.78
CA VAL A 26 -11.37 -2.39 3.49
C VAL A 26 -12.41 -3.15 2.69
N LYS A 27 -12.53 -2.90 1.39
CA LYS A 27 -13.45 -3.64 0.50
C LYS A 27 -13.19 -5.14 0.55
N LEU A 28 -11.92 -5.55 0.44
CA LEU A 28 -11.55 -6.97 0.49
C LEU A 28 -11.80 -7.59 1.87
N ARG A 29 -11.61 -6.85 2.97
CA ARG A 29 -11.95 -7.32 4.31
C ARG A 29 -13.45 -7.53 4.48
N LEU A 30 -14.27 -6.63 3.93
CA LEU A 30 -15.73 -6.79 3.93
C LEU A 30 -16.14 -8.03 3.12
N GLN A 31 -15.58 -8.21 1.92
CA GLN A 31 -15.80 -9.41 1.10
C GLN A 31 -15.33 -10.70 1.79
N ALA A 32 -14.20 -10.66 2.50
CA ALA A 32 -13.69 -11.77 3.31
C ALA A 32 -14.67 -12.14 4.42
N LYS A 33 -15.21 -11.13 5.12
CA LYS A 33 -16.18 -11.33 6.20
C LYS A 33 -17.51 -11.89 5.68
N MET A 34 -17.89 -11.56 4.45
CA MET A 34 -19.06 -12.12 3.76
C MET A 34 -18.84 -13.55 3.24
N GLY A 35 -17.63 -14.11 3.33
CA GLY A 35 -17.34 -15.47 2.87
C GLY A 35 -17.26 -15.63 1.34
N LEU A 36 -17.32 -14.53 0.59
CA LEU A 36 -17.31 -14.52 -0.89
C LEU A 36 -15.91 -14.33 -1.48
N LEU A 37 -14.88 -14.25 -0.63
CA LEU A 37 -13.53 -13.93 -1.06
C LEU A 37 -12.84 -15.16 -1.68
N LYS A 38 -12.78 -15.17 -3.01
CA LYS A 38 -12.10 -16.23 -3.78
C LYS A 38 -10.57 -16.16 -3.70
N ASP A 39 -10.01 -14.97 -3.44
CA ASP A 39 -8.57 -14.74 -3.48
C ASP A 39 -8.06 -14.05 -2.21
N THR A 40 -7.70 -14.87 -1.21
CA THR A 40 -7.14 -14.42 0.07
C THR A 40 -5.70 -13.88 -0.07
N ALA A 41 -4.99 -14.26 -1.14
CA ALA A 41 -3.63 -13.80 -1.39
C ALA A 41 -3.60 -12.30 -1.71
N ARG A 42 -4.68 -11.76 -2.29
CA ARG A 42 -4.80 -10.33 -2.62
C ARG A 42 -4.72 -9.44 -1.39
N ILE A 43 -5.33 -9.83 -0.27
CA ILE A 43 -5.22 -9.11 1.01
C ILE A 43 -3.76 -9.03 1.46
N ARG A 44 -3.03 -10.15 1.37
CA ARG A 44 -1.61 -10.20 1.73
C ARG A 44 -0.77 -9.28 0.83
N ASN A 45 -1.05 -9.27 -0.47
CA ASN A 45 -0.32 -8.46 -1.44
C ASN A 45 -0.53 -6.96 -1.19
N ILE A 46 -1.77 -6.53 -0.96
CA ILE A 46 -2.09 -5.13 -0.67
C ILE A 46 -1.45 -4.67 0.65
N ARG A 47 -1.47 -5.51 1.70
CA ARG A 47 -0.76 -5.19 2.95
C ARG A 47 0.75 -4.97 2.72
N LYS A 48 1.38 -5.80 1.87
CA LYS A 48 2.81 -5.64 1.52
C LYS A 48 3.05 -4.37 0.71
N ASP A 49 2.15 -4.02 -0.21
CA ASP A 49 2.26 -2.82 -1.03
C ASP A 49 2.11 -1.54 -0.17
N ILE A 50 1.15 -1.51 0.76
CA ILE A 50 1.01 -0.44 1.77
C ILE A 50 2.30 -0.29 2.59
N ALA A 51 2.85 -1.39 3.10
CA ALA A 51 4.07 -1.37 3.91
C ALA A 51 5.28 -0.83 3.15
N ARG A 52 5.41 -1.17 1.86
CA ARG A 52 6.49 -0.66 0.99
C ARG A 52 6.40 0.85 0.81
N ILE A 53 5.20 1.38 0.55
CA ILE A 53 4.98 2.83 0.40
C ILE A 53 5.36 3.57 1.68
N LEU A 54 4.84 3.12 2.83
CA LEU A 54 5.15 3.74 4.13
C LEU A 54 6.64 3.70 4.45
N THR A 55 7.31 2.59 4.10
CA THR A 55 8.76 2.44 4.31
C THR A 55 9.55 3.45 3.48
N ILE A 56 9.20 3.64 2.21
CA ILE A 56 9.89 4.59 1.32
C ILE A 56 9.65 6.04 1.76
N ILE A 57 8.43 6.38 2.15
CA ILE A 57 8.11 7.68 2.74
C ILE A 57 8.99 7.96 3.97
N ASN A 58 9.11 6.98 4.87
CA ASN A 58 9.93 7.11 6.07
C ASN A 58 11.44 7.18 5.74
N GLN A 59 11.91 6.45 4.73
CA GLN A 59 13.29 6.53 4.25
C GLN A 59 13.63 7.93 3.72
N GLU A 60 12.72 8.56 2.99
CA GLU A 60 12.93 9.93 2.51
C GLU A 60 12.90 10.95 3.65
N GLY A 61 11.97 10.85 4.59
CA GLY A 61 11.91 11.72 5.76
C GLY A 61 13.17 11.64 6.64
N LYS A 62 13.77 10.44 6.78
CA LYS A 62 15.05 10.27 7.48
C LYS A 62 16.24 10.81 6.70
N ARG A 63 16.16 10.88 5.38
CA ARG A 63 17.23 11.39 4.52
C ARG A 63 17.27 12.92 4.51
N THR A 64 16.13 13.59 4.61
CA THR A 64 16.06 15.05 4.73
C THR A 64 16.42 15.56 6.13
N ALA A 65 16.27 14.72 7.16
CA ALA A 65 16.61 15.07 8.55
C ALA A 65 18.09 14.84 8.93
N LYS A 66 18.94 14.45 7.96
CA LYS A 66 20.36 14.15 8.16
C LYS A 66 21.20 15.09 7.30
#